data_AF-A0A1E5PK81-F1
#
_entry.id   AF-A0A1E5PK81-F1
#
_cell.length_a   1.000
_cell.length_b   1.000
_cell.length_c   1.000
_cell.angle_alpha   90.00
_cell.angle_beta   90.00
_cell.angle_gamma   90.00
#
_symmetry.space_group_name_H-M   'P 1'
#
loop_
_entity.id
_entity.type
_entity.pdbx_description
1 polymer ?
#
loop_
_entity_poly.entity_id
_entity_poly.type
_entity_poly.pdbx_seq_one_letter_code
_entity_poly.pdbx_strand_id
1 'polypeptide(L)'
;MPVPLFLPGCLLAVSLLAGCTAPAPQPAPDEVIKAATQRLTDACLTRHGLTPSSPGQSPPPAAEQQRVAAALYGTGPAELSIALPTGYVVRAHTDGCLAAAQQRLYGDQSRWFRASVIVNNLEPEAAHTHRSLTEVRARHHADLADWRRLRAHALTTATTVLNNPLQTGTSRP
;
A
#
# COMPACT_ATOMS: atom_id res chain seq x y z
N MET A 1 -13.71 -62.92 45.11
CA MET A 1 -14.03 -64.04 44.19
C MET A 1 -15.43 -63.77 43.65
N PRO A 2 -15.74 -63.78 42.33
CA PRO A 2 -14.92 -64.03 41.15
C PRO A 2 -14.87 -62.85 40.14
N VAL A 3 -13.93 -62.95 39.20
CA VAL A 3 -13.86 -62.21 37.93
C VAL A 3 -14.47 -63.10 36.84
N PRO A 4 -15.07 -62.53 35.77
CA PRO A 4 -14.75 -63.09 34.45
C PRO A 4 -14.40 -62.04 33.38
N LEU A 5 -13.39 -62.44 32.59
CA LEU A 5 -12.88 -61.87 31.35
C LEU A 5 -13.92 -61.84 30.21
N PHE A 6 -13.81 -60.87 29.28
CA PHE A 6 -14.08 -61.07 27.85
C PHE A 6 -13.20 -60.15 26.95
N LEU A 7 -12.92 -60.64 25.74
CA LEU A 7 -11.79 -60.37 24.82
C LEU A 7 -11.63 -58.95 24.23
N PRO A 8 -10.43 -58.58 23.74
CA PRO A 8 -10.19 -57.37 22.95
C PRO A 8 -10.50 -57.61 21.46
N GLY A 9 -11.48 -56.89 20.93
CA GLY A 9 -11.79 -56.84 19.50
C GLY A 9 -11.01 -55.74 18.80
N CYS A 10 -10.06 -56.15 17.96
CA CYS A 10 -9.21 -55.30 17.13
C CYS A 10 -10.04 -54.60 16.04
N LEU A 11 -10.28 -53.29 16.18
CA LEU A 11 -10.82 -52.44 15.12
C LEU A 11 -9.72 -51.50 14.63
N LEU A 12 -9.08 -51.90 13.53
CA LEU A 12 -8.21 -51.06 12.72
C LEU A 12 -9.06 -49.97 12.07
N ALA A 13 -9.20 -48.84 12.75
CA ALA A 13 -9.76 -47.61 12.18
C ALA A 13 -8.74 -47.01 11.21
N VAL A 14 -8.90 -47.31 9.92
CA VAL A 14 -8.22 -46.59 8.82
C VAL A 14 -8.73 -45.16 8.82
N SER A 15 -7.95 -44.27 9.43
CA SER A 15 -8.21 -42.83 9.43
C SER A 15 -7.76 -42.26 8.10
N LEU A 16 -8.71 -42.01 7.19
CA LEU A 16 -8.49 -41.22 5.98
C LEU A 16 -8.11 -39.80 6.41
N LEU A 17 -6.84 -39.45 6.23
CA LEU A 17 -6.34 -38.08 6.39
C LEU A 17 -6.96 -37.20 5.29
N ALA A 18 -8.15 -36.68 5.53
CA ALA A 18 -8.67 -35.52 4.83
C ALA A 18 -7.82 -34.32 5.26
N GLY A 19 -6.72 -34.07 4.54
CA GLY A 19 -5.89 -32.90 4.74
C GLY A 19 -6.69 -31.65 4.41
N CYS A 20 -7.15 -30.94 5.45
CA CYS A 20 -7.71 -29.60 5.32
C CYS A 20 -6.61 -28.68 4.76
N THR A 21 -6.59 -28.49 3.44
CA THR A 21 -5.77 -27.42 2.86
C THR A 21 -6.45 -26.10 3.22
N ALA A 22 -5.99 -25.46 4.30
CA ALA A 22 -6.48 -24.14 4.65
C ALA A 22 -6.17 -23.18 3.48
N PRO A 23 -7.13 -22.39 2.99
CA PRO A 23 -6.87 -21.43 1.94
C PRO A 23 -5.77 -20.47 2.39
N ALA A 24 -4.83 -20.17 1.48
CA ALA A 24 -3.74 -19.25 1.78
C ALA A 24 -4.30 -17.90 2.27
N PRO A 25 -3.67 -17.25 3.27
CA PRO A 25 -4.10 -15.94 3.74
C PRO A 25 -4.17 -14.95 2.58
N GLN A 26 -5.31 -14.27 2.43
CA GLN A 26 -5.42 -13.18 1.47
C GLN A 26 -4.55 -12.01 1.92
N PRO A 27 -3.83 -11.33 1.02
CA PRO A 27 -3.04 -10.16 1.38
C PRO A 27 -3.92 -9.08 2.02
N ALA A 28 -3.38 -8.39 3.02
CA ALA A 28 -4.04 -7.23 3.59
C ALA A 28 -4.25 -6.14 2.52
N PRO A 29 -5.33 -5.34 2.57
CA PRO A 29 -5.59 -4.27 1.59
C PRO A 29 -4.40 -3.33 1.34
N ASP A 30 -3.67 -3.01 2.40
CA ASP A 30 -2.48 -2.15 2.37
C ASP A 30 -1.36 -2.76 1.54
N GLU A 31 -1.15 -4.07 1.63
CA GLU A 31 -0.16 -4.79 0.83
C GLU A 31 -0.56 -4.84 -0.64
N VAL A 32 -1.86 -4.97 -0.95
CA VAL A 32 -2.38 -4.93 -2.33
C VAL A 32 -2.13 -3.55 -2.95
N ILE A 33 -2.47 -2.47 -2.24
CA ILE A 33 -2.24 -1.10 -2.71
C ILE A 33 -0.74 -0.82 -2.87
N LYS A 34 0.09 -1.28 -1.92
CA LYS A 34 1.55 -1.13 -1.97
C LYS A 34 2.14 -1.87 -3.17
N ALA A 35 1.76 -3.12 -3.40
CA ALA A 35 2.21 -3.90 -4.54
C ALA A 35 1.81 -3.26 -5.88
N ALA A 36 0.58 -2.74 -5.99
CA ALA A 36 0.14 -2.02 -7.17
C ALA A 36 0.89 -0.70 -7.38
N THR A 37 1.17 0.03 -6.29
CA THR A 37 1.99 1.25 -6.33
C THR A 37 3.37 0.94 -6.88
N GLN A 38 4.05 -0.07 -6.33
CA GLN A 38 5.37 -0.51 -6.78
C GLN A 38 5.35 -0.90 -8.27
N ARG A 39 4.38 -1.70 -8.70
CA ARG A 39 4.26 -2.09 -10.12
C ARG A 39 4.08 -0.90 -11.05
N LEU A 40 3.28 0.10 -10.65
CA LEU A 40 3.06 1.31 -11.44
C LEU A 40 4.31 2.20 -11.49
N THR A 41 5.01 2.37 -10.36
CA THR A 41 6.24 3.15 -10.30
C THR A 41 7.36 2.49 -11.09
N ASP A 42 7.51 1.17 -10.98
CA ASP A 42 8.53 0.40 -11.69
C ASP A 42 8.32 0.49 -13.20
N ALA A 43 7.08 0.28 -13.66
CA ALA A 43 6.73 0.43 -15.07
C ALA A 43 6.98 1.85 -15.59
N CYS A 44 6.77 2.87 -14.77
CA CYS A 44 7.08 4.24 -15.10
C CYS A 44 8.60 4.46 -15.22
N LEU A 45 9.38 4.03 -14.23
CA LEU A 45 10.84 4.14 -14.26
C LEU A 45 11.43 3.42 -15.47
N THR A 46 10.95 2.23 -15.81
CA THR A 46 11.38 1.50 -17.02
C THR A 46 11.08 2.28 -18.30
N ARG A 47 9.93 2.96 -18.41
CA ARG A 47 9.64 3.84 -19.56
C ARG A 47 10.60 5.04 -19.65
N HIS A 48 11.15 5.48 -18.52
CA HIS A 48 12.21 6.49 -18.47
C HIS A 48 13.63 5.92 -18.72
N GLY A 49 13.75 4.63 -19.06
CA GLY A 49 15.04 3.97 -19.26
C GLY A 49 15.83 3.78 -17.97
N LEU A 50 15.15 3.72 -16.82
CA LEU A 50 15.74 3.54 -15.51
C LEU A 50 15.42 2.13 -14.98
N THR A 51 16.35 1.58 -14.21
CA THR A 51 16.19 0.25 -13.59
C THR A 51 15.59 0.41 -12.19
N PRO A 52 14.41 -0.16 -11.92
CA PRO A 52 13.86 -0.18 -10.57
C PRO A 52 14.76 -0.98 -9.62
N SER A 53 14.90 -0.53 -8.38
CA SER A 53 15.69 -1.23 -7.38
C SER A 53 15.01 -2.54 -6.98
N SER A 54 15.72 -3.65 -7.11
CA SER A 54 15.25 -4.96 -6.64
C SER A 54 15.86 -5.33 -5.30
N PRO A 55 15.11 -5.99 -4.38
CA PRO A 55 15.68 -6.54 -3.16
C PRO A 55 16.87 -7.45 -3.46
N GLY A 56 17.99 -7.25 -2.75
CA GLY A 56 19.21 -8.06 -2.92
C GLY A 56 20.16 -7.63 -4.03
N GLN A 57 19.85 -6.58 -4.79
CA GLN A 57 20.83 -5.94 -5.69
C GLN A 57 21.71 -4.96 -4.93
N SER A 58 22.99 -4.90 -5.30
CA SER A 58 23.88 -3.84 -4.87
C SER A 58 23.33 -2.47 -5.32
N PRO A 59 23.45 -1.41 -4.50
CA PRO A 59 22.99 -0.08 -4.89
C PRO A 59 23.66 0.38 -6.19
N PRO A 60 22.92 1.02 -7.11
CA PRO A 60 23.53 1.59 -8.30
C PRO A 60 24.44 2.78 -7.93
N PRO A 61 25.30 3.25 -8.85
CA PRO A 61 26.12 4.44 -8.61
C PRO A 61 25.28 5.65 -8.18
N ALA A 62 25.84 6.55 -7.36
CA ALA A 62 25.10 7.70 -6.79
C ALA A 62 24.40 8.57 -7.85
N ALA A 63 25.01 8.74 -9.03
CA ALA A 63 24.40 9.49 -10.13
C ALA A 63 23.12 8.82 -10.67
N GLU A 64 23.08 7.48 -10.73
CA GLU A 64 21.89 6.74 -11.12
C GLU A 64 20.83 6.78 -10.02
N GLN A 65 21.23 6.68 -8.75
CA GLN A 65 20.30 6.86 -7.62
C GLN A 65 19.61 8.23 -7.68
N GLN A 66 20.36 9.30 -7.99
CA GLN A 66 19.81 10.64 -8.11
C GLN A 66 18.83 10.76 -9.30
N ARG A 67 19.14 10.13 -10.44
CA ARG A 67 18.23 10.08 -11.60
C ARG A 67 16.94 9.31 -11.27
N VAL A 68 17.06 8.18 -10.57
CA VAL A 68 15.90 7.40 -10.10
C VAL A 68 15.06 8.21 -9.12
N ALA A 69 15.69 8.88 -8.15
CA ALA A 69 14.98 9.72 -7.18
C ALA A 69 14.22 10.87 -7.87
N ALA A 70 14.87 11.57 -8.81
CA ALA A 70 14.25 12.63 -9.59
C ALA A 70 13.03 12.13 -10.39
N ALA A 71 13.16 10.99 -11.08
CA ALA A 71 12.04 10.41 -11.84
C ALA A 71 10.92 9.87 -10.93
N LEU A 72 11.28 9.29 -9.78
CA LEU A 72 10.32 8.70 -8.85
C LEU A 72 9.50 9.76 -8.13
N TYR A 73 10.16 10.77 -7.58
CA TYR A 73 9.56 11.76 -6.70
C TYR A 73 9.19 13.08 -7.39
N GLY A 74 9.62 13.28 -8.64
CA GLY A 74 9.43 14.53 -9.36
C GLY A 74 10.54 15.54 -9.09
N THR A 75 10.64 16.53 -9.98
CA THR A 75 11.60 17.64 -9.88
C THR A 75 10.99 19.00 -10.21
N GLY A 76 9.73 19.02 -10.69
CA GLY A 76 8.98 20.25 -10.91
C GLY A 76 8.66 20.98 -9.60
N PRO A 77 8.09 22.19 -9.66
CA PRO A 77 7.56 22.86 -8.48
C PRO A 77 6.54 21.97 -7.76
N ALA A 78 6.67 21.82 -6.45
CA ALA A 78 5.66 21.10 -5.66
C ALA A 78 4.35 21.91 -5.62
N GLU A 79 3.27 21.32 -6.15
CA GLU A 79 1.95 21.96 -6.28
C GLU A 79 1.02 21.64 -5.11
N LEU A 80 1.34 20.63 -4.29
CA LEU A 80 0.56 20.28 -3.11
C LEU A 80 1.30 20.68 -1.83
N SER A 81 0.59 21.37 -0.94
CA SER A 81 1.16 21.80 0.35
C SER A 81 0.09 21.90 1.42
N ILE A 82 0.40 21.43 2.63
CA ILE A 82 -0.43 21.52 3.82
C ILE A 82 0.42 21.94 5.00
N ALA A 83 -0.02 23.00 5.69
CA ALA A 83 0.48 23.35 7.01
C ALA A 83 -0.25 22.52 8.07
N LEU A 84 0.50 21.85 8.94
CA LEU A 84 -0.03 21.08 10.06
C LEU A 84 -0.15 21.96 11.31
N PRO A 85 -1.06 21.65 12.24
CA PRO A 85 -1.16 22.36 13.52
C PRO A 85 0.14 22.35 14.35
N THR A 86 1.01 21.37 14.10
CA THR A 86 2.35 21.25 14.70
C THR A 86 3.36 22.28 14.19
N GLY A 87 2.99 23.11 13.20
CA GLY A 87 3.85 24.11 12.57
C GLY A 87 4.66 23.59 11.37
N TYR A 88 4.68 22.27 11.13
CA TYR A 88 5.34 21.70 9.95
C TYR A 88 4.52 21.92 8.68
N VAL A 89 5.22 22.09 7.54
CA VAL A 89 4.60 22.14 6.22
C VAL A 89 4.99 20.89 5.45
N VAL A 90 4.00 20.08 5.08
CA VAL A 90 4.19 18.93 4.20
C VAL A 90 3.96 19.39 2.76
N ARG A 91 4.84 18.97 1.85
CA ARG A 91 4.74 19.26 0.41
C ARG A 91 4.85 17.97 -0.39
N ALA A 92 4.19 17.95 -1.54
CA ALA A 92 4.35 16.88 -2.51
C ALA A 92 4.38 17.44 -3.93
N HIS A 93 5.22 16.82 -4.75
CA HIS A 93 5.24 16.99 -6.19
C HIS A 93 4.01 16.32 -6.80
N THR A 94 3.46 16.94 -7.84
CA THR A 94 2.38 16.39 -8.69
C THR A 94 2.93 15.72 -9.94
N ASP A 95 4.25 15.83 -10.17
CA ASP A 95 5.01 15.11 -11.18
C ASP A 95 5.77 13.91 -10.61
N GLY A 96 6.39 13.14 -11.51
CA GLY A 96 7.12 11.92 -11.17
C GLY A 96 6.26 10.66 -11.13
N CYS A 97 6.94 9.52 -11.08
CA CYS A 97 6.31 8.20 -11.18
C CYS A 97 5.40 7.90 -9.98
N LEU A 98 5.74 8.36 -8.78
CA LEU A 98 4.90 8.16 -7.60
C LEU A 98 3.60 8.98 -7.68
N ALA A 99 3.67 10.24 -8.11
CA ALA A 99 2.50 11.08 -8.29
C ALA A 99 1.55 10.48 -9.34
N ALA A 100 2.08 10.02 -10.48
CA ALA A 100 1.31 9.35 -11.51
C ALA A 100 0.65 8.05 -11.00
N ALA A 101 1.36 7.24 -10.21
CA ALA A 101 0.80 6.04 -9.58
C ALA A 101 -0.33 6.38 -8.61
N GLN A 102 -0.14 7.39 -7.75
CA GLN A 102 -1.17 7.85 -6.82
C GLN A 102 -2.40 8.38 -7.56
N GLN A 103 -2.22 9.20 -8.59
CA GLN A 103 -3.32 9.69 -9.42
C GLN A 103 -4.09 8.52 -10.05
N ARG A 104 -3.40 7.49 -10.53
CA ARG A 104 -4.06 6.31 -11.11
C ARG A 104 -4.86 5.51 -10.08
N LEU A 105 -4.32 5.31 -8.88
CA LEU A 105 -4.92 4.49 -7.82
C LEU A 105 -6.05 5.23 -7.10
N TYR A 106 -5.81 6.45 -6.68
CA TYR A 106 -6.74 7.22 -5.84
C TYR A 106 -7.69 8.10 -6.65
N GLY A 107 -7.35 8.45 -7.90
CA GLY A 107 -8.17 9.26 -8.80
C GLY A 107 -8.15 10.77 -8.53
N ASP A 108 -8.20 11.18 -7.27
CA ASP A 108 -8.07 12.58 -6.84
C ASP A 108 -6.82 12.73 -5.97
N GLN A 109 -5.68 13.01 -6.60
CA GLN A 109 -4.39 13.13 -5.89
C GLN A 109 -4.42 14.24 -4.82
N SER A 110 -5.06 15.37 -5.09
CA SER A 110 -5.10 16.50 -4.15
C SER A 110 -5.89 16.14 -2.88
N ARG A 111 -7.07 15.53 -3.05
CA ARG A 111 -7.87 15.07 -1.92
C ARG A 111 -7.20 13.92 -1.18
N TRP A 112 -6.55 13.00 -1.89
CA TRP A 112 -5.75 11.94 -1.27
C TRP A 112 -4.59 12.50 -0.44
N PHE A 113 -3.82 13.43 -0.99
CA PHE A 113 -2.73 14.10 -0.26
C PHE A 113 -3.26 14.75 1.01
N ARG A 114 -4.37 15.50 0.94
CA ARG A 114 -4.96 16.13 2.12
C ARG A 114 -5.41 15.13 3.17
N ALA A 115 -6.21 14.16 2.78
CA ALA A 115 -6.75 13.18 3.71
C ALA A 115 -5.64 12.33 4.34
N SER A 116 -4.66 11.86 3.56
CA SER A 116 -3.54 11.04 4.05
C SER A 116 -2.61 11.81 4.99
N VAL A 117 -2.22 13.03 4.63
CA VAL A 117 -1.35 13.87 5.48
C VAL A 117 -2.02 14.16 6.81
N ILE A 118 -3.30 14.56 6.81
CA ILE A 118 -4.04 14.83 8.05
C ILE A 118 -4.17 13.57 8.90
N VAL A 119 -4.67 12.46 8.32
CA VAL A 119 -4.94 11.22 9.07
C VAL A 119 -3.66 10.63 9.67
N ASN A 120 -2.53 10.71 8.96
CA ASN A 120 -1.24 10.22 9.46
C ASN A 120 -0.63 11.11 10.55
N ASN A 121 -1.17 12.31 10.79
CA ASN A 121 -0.65 13.28 11.76
C ASN A 121 -1.63 13.58 12.92
N LEU A 122 -2.73 12.83 13.07
CA LEU A 122 -3.70 13.08 14.14
C LEU A 122 -3.12 12.88 15.55
N GLU A 123 -2.23 11.89 15.74
CA GLU A 123 -1.56 11.67 17.02
C GLU A 123 -0.55 12.78 17.36
N PRO A 124 0.36 13.17 16.45
CA PRO A 124 1.18 14.37 16.63
C PRO A 124 0.37 15.63 16.94
N GLU A 125 -0.75 15.85 16.25
CA GLU A 125 -1.63 16.99 16.54
C GLU A 125 -2.23 16.92 17.94
N ALA A 126 -2.75 15.76 18.36
CA ALA A 126 -3.32 15.57 19.68
C ALA A 126 -2.31 15.92 20.79
N ALA A 127 -1.09 15.41 20.64
CA ALA A 127 0.00 15.71 21.57
C ALA A 127 0.35 17.20 21.59
N HIS A 128 0.50 17.83 20.41
CA HIS A 128 0.88 19.24 20.30
C HIS A 128 -0.19 20.20 20.84
N THR A 129 -1.46 19.88 20.61
CA THR A 129 -2.59 20.74 21.01
C THR A 129 -3.10 20.46 22.42
N HIS A 130 -2.51 19.49 23.14
CA HIS A 130 -2.96 18.99 24.44
C HIS A 130 -4.45 18.57 24.45
N ARG A 131 -4.89 17.93 23.38
CA ARG A 131 -6.26 17.42 23.21
C ARG A 131 -6.26 15.90 23.14
N SER A 132 -7.39 15.28 23.45
CA SER A 132 -7.52 13.84 23.25
C SER A 132 -7.54 13.49 21.76
N LEU A 133 -7.06 12.29 21.42
CA LEU A 133 -7.12 11.79 20.04
C LEU A 133 -8.56 11.63 19.54
N THR A 134 -9.51 11.34 20.44
CA THR A 134 -10.94 11.28 20.11
C THR A 134 -11.47 12.64 19.66
N GLU A 135 -11.13 13.72 20.36
CA GLU A 135 -11.55 15.07 19.97
C GLU A 135 -10.90 15.52 18.65
N VAL A 136 -9.62 15.18 18.44
CA VAL A 136 -8.92 15.44 17.16
C VAL A 136 -9.61 14.69 16.02
N ARG A 137 -9.89 13.39 16.19
CA ARG A 137 -10.61 12.58 15.19
C ARG A 137 -12.01 13.12 14.90
N ALA A 138 -12.73 13.61 15.91
CA ALA A 138 -14.05 14.21 15.72
C ALA A 138 -13.97 15.49 14.86
N ARG A 139 -12.96 16.33 15.08
CA ARG A 139 -12.71 17.50 14.22
C ARG A 139 -12.35 17.12 12.78
N HIS A 140 -11.58 16.05 12.59
CA HIS A 140 -11.15 15.54 11.28
C HIS A 140 -12.04 14.44 10.70
N HIS A 141 -13.31 14.35 11.13
CA HIS A 141 -14.20 13.26 10.69
C HIS A 141 -14.41 13.23 9.16
N ALA A 142 -14.42 14.38 8.51
CA ALA A 142 -14.53 14.50 7.06
C ALA A 142 -13.27 13.98 6.35
N ASP A 143 -12.08 14.31 6.86
CA ASP A 143 -10.80 13.83 6.34
C ASP A 143 -10.67 12.30 6.49
N LEU A 144 -11.11 11.76 7.63
CA LEU A 144 -11.19 10.31 7.85
C LEU A 144 -12.17 9.63 6.89
N ALA A 145 -13.30 10.27 6.59
CA ALA A 145 -14.26 9.75 5.62
C ALA A 145 -13.71 9.76 4.19
N ASP A 146 -13.03 10.84 3.79
CA ASP A 146 -12.32 10.93 2.51
C ASP A 146 -11.22 9.87 2.40
N TRP A 147 -10.40 9.73 3.43
CA TRP A 147 -9.34 8.72 3.49
C TRP A 147 -9.89 7.31 3.26
N ARG A 148 -10.98 6.93 3.95
CA ARG A 148 -11.62 5.62 3.77
C ARG A 148 -12.15 5.42 2.35
N ARG A 149 -12.86 6.42 1.79
CA ARG A 149 -13.41 6.35 0.43
C ARG A 149 -12.32 6.18 -0.62
N LEU A 150 -11.29 7.02 -0.55
CA LEU A 150 -10.19 7.00 -1.52
C LEU A 150 -9.37 5.71 -1.41
N ARG A 151 -9.17 5.18 -0.21
CA ARG A 151 -8.52 3.87 -0.03
C ARG A 151 -9.34 2.71 -0.58
N ALA A 152 -10.67 2.74 -0.41
CA ALA A 152 -11.53 1.72 -1.00
C ALA A 152 -11.45 1.74 -2.54
N HIS A 153 -11.50 2.93 -3.15
CA HIS A 153 -11.29 3.09 -4.59
C HIS A 153 -9.90 2.60 -5.04
N ALA A 154 -8.86 2.96 -4.29
CA ALA A 154 -7.50 2.53 -4.57
C ALA A 154 -7.33 1.02 -4.49
N LEU A 155 -7.99 0.36 -3.53
CA LEU A 155 -7.98 -1.10 -3.43
C LEU A 155 -8.61 -1.75 -4.67
N THR A 156 -9.79 -1.30 -5.09
CA THR A 156 -10.43 -1.79 -6.32
C THR A 156 -9.52 -1.61 -7.53
N THR A 157 -8.93 -0.42 -7.68
CA THR A 157 -8.02 -0.13 -8.79
C THR A 157 -6.74 -0.95 -8.72
N ALA A 158 -6.16 -1.13 -7.53
CA ALA A 158 -4.97 -1.92 -7.30
C ALA A 158 -5.17 -3.39 -7.69
N THR A 159 -6.29 -3.99 -7.32
CA THR A 159 -6.65 -5.34 -7.75
C THR A 159 -6.71 -5.45 -9.28
N THR A 160 -7.30 -4.47 -9.98
CA THR A 160 -7.31 -4.45 -11.44
C THR A 160 -5.89 -4.33 -12.04
N VAL A 161 -5.06 -3.44 -11.49
CA VAL A 161 -3.66 -3.25 -11.92
C VAL A 161 -2.85 -4.54 -11.77
N LEU A 162 -3.06 -5.28 -10.68
CA LEU A 162 -2.33 -6.51 -10.41
C LEU A 162 -2.82 -7.69 -11.27
N ASN A 163 -4.13 -7.77 -11.53
CA ASN A 163 -4.73 -8.87 -12.29
C ASN A 163 -4.54 -8.75 -13.81
N ASN A 164 -4.34 -7.54 -14.33
CA ASN A 164 -4.14 -7.34 -15.75
C ASN A 164 -2.65 -7.49 -16.10
N PRO A 165 -2.27 -8.20 -17.17
CA PRO A 165 -0.92 -8.13 -17.71
C PRO A 165 -0.59 -6.68 -18.05
N LEU A 166 0.61 -6.19 -17.66
CA LEU A 166 1.07 -4.91 -18.19
C LEU A 166 1.17 -5.10 -19.71
N GLN A 167 0.39 -4.35 -20.48
CA GLN A 167 0.61 -4.31 -21.93
C GLN A 167 2.01 -3.76 -22.11
N THR A 168 2.94 -4.63 -22.51
CA THR A 168 4.23 -4.23 -23.03
C THR A 168 3.93 -3.39 -24.25
N GLY A 169 4.15 -2.07 -24.12
CA GLY A 169 3.98 -1.14 -25.22
C GLY A 169 4.75 -1.69 -26.42
N THR A 170 4.01 -2.03 -27.46
CA THR A 170 4.58 -2.25 -28.78
C THR A 170 5.21 -0.92 -29.18
N SER A 171 6.54 -0.90 -29.23
CA SER A 171 7.27 0.13 -29.97
C SER A 171 6.69 0.16 -31.38
N ARG A 172 6.06 1.26 -31.76
CA ARG A 172 5.62 1.47 -33.13
C ARG A 172 6.86 1.72 -34.01
N PRO A 173 6.98 1.07 -35.18
CA PRO A 173 8.12 1.26 -36.09
C PRO A 173 8.20 2.68 -36.64
#